data_AF-A0A1H1WBP3-F1
#
_entry.id   AF-A0A1H1WBP3-F1
#
_cell.length_a   1.000
_cell.length_b   1.000
_cell.length_c   1.000
_cell.angle_alpha   90.00
_cell.angle_beta   90.00
_cell.angle_gamma   90.00
#
_symmetry.space_group_name_H-M   'P 1'
#
loop_
_entity.id
_entity.type
_entity.pdbx_description
1 polymer ?
#
loop_
_entity_poly.entity_id
_entity_poly.type
_entity_poly.pdbx_seq_one_letter_code
_entity_poly.pdbx_strand_id
1 'polypeptide(L)'
;MRTTWHRDPSERSSVRSLLVDHVNHILMNQYRQELWPGSKPWDQHAPTVTGRMVNSQARTVINGVDMPGAEVDTDPFVYGIGAQLAGGGVVTAVLPRTELKHIQVQFTPRT
;
A
#
# COMPACT_ATOMS: atom_id res chain seq x y z
N MET A 1 11.60 -2.29 3.11
CA MET A 1 10.47 -2.80 2.29
C MET A 1 9.69 -3.81 3.12
N ARG A 2 8.35 -3.74 3.19
CA ARG A 2 7.50 -4.73 3.88
C ARG A 2 6.40 -5.19 2.93
N THR A 3 6.08 -6.48 2.96
CA THR A 3 5.04 -7.12 2.15
C THR A 3 4.07 -7.85 3.06
N THR A 4 2.76 -7.70 2.84
CA THR A 4 1.70 -8.45 3.53
C THR A 4 0.92 -9.29 2.51
N TRP A 5 0.53 -10.51 2.89
CA TRP A 5 -0.25 -11.44 2.06
C TRP A 5 -1.40 -12.02 2.89
N HIS A 6 -2.60 -12.06 2.30
CA HIS A 6 -3.80 -12.62 2.92
C HIS A 6 -4.42 -13.69 2.01
N ARG A 7 -4.61 -14.90 2.55
CA ARG A 7 -5.08 -16.09 1.82
C ARG A 7 -6.61 -16.17 1.65
N ASP A 8 -7.38 -15.59 2.58
CA ASP A 8 -8.84 -15.81 2.66
C ASP A 8 -9.63 -14.57 2.16
N PRO A 9 -10.55 -14.72 1.19
CA PRO A 9 -11.37 -13.61 0.71
C PRO A 9 -12.49 -13.29 1.71
N SER A 10 -12.39 -12.10 2.34
CA SER A 10 -13.48 -11.46 3.08
C SER A 10 -13.70 -10.04 2.53
N GLU A 11 -14.80 -9.35 2.83
CA GLU A 11 -14.98 -7.94 2.42
C GLU A 11 -13.89 -7.00 3.00
N ARG A 12 -13.23 -7.41 4.10
CA ARG A 12 -12.03 -6.75 4.65
C ARG A 12 -10.75 -7.04 3.87
N SER A 13 -10.80 -7.95 2.89
CA SER A 13 -9.69 -8.37 2.04
C SER A 13 -9.69 -7.68 0.67
N SER A 14 -10.43 -6.58 0.49
CA SER A 14 -10.37 -5.82 -0.77
C SER A 14 -8.99 -5.17 -0.95
N VAL A 15 -8.54 -5.04 -2.19
CA VAL A 15 -7.27 -4.35 -2.51
C VAL A 15 -7.26 -2.95 -1.90
N ARG A 16 -8.38 -2.23 -2.01
CA ARG A 16 -8.54 -0.87 -1.47
C ARG A 16 -8.34 -0.82 0.04
N SER A 17 -9.05 -1.66 0.79
CA SER A 17 -8.97 -1.65 2.25
C SER A 17 -7.57 -2.05 2.74
N LEU A 18 -7.03 -3.14 2.19
CA LEU A 18 -5.70 -3.63 2.58
C LEU A 18 -4.58 -2.64 2.21
N LEU A 19 -4.72 -1.92 1.09
CA LEU A 19 -3.75 -0.90 0.71
C LEU A 19 -3.80 0.30 1.67
N VAL A 20 -4.99 0.77 2.05
CA VAL A 20 -5.15 1.84 3.04
C VAL A 20 -4.54 1.43 4.38
N ASP A 21 -4.82 0.21 4.84
CA ASP A 21 -4.28 -0.29 6.10
C ASP A 21 -2.76 -0.38 6.05
N HIS A 22 -2.19 -0.91 4.96
CA HIS A 22 -0.74 -1.03 4.81
C HIS A 22 -0.05 0.34 4.74
N VAL A 23 -0.60 1.30 3.99
CA VAL A 23 -0.03 2.65 3.89
C VAL A 23 -0.06 3.34 5.26
N ASN A 24 -1.20 3.33 5.95
CA ASN A 24 -1.28 3.93 7.29
C ASN A 24 -0.36 3.23 8.29
N HIS A 25 -0.21 1.91 8.20
CA HIS A 25 0.75 1.17 9.05
C HIS A 25 2.18 1.65 8.84
N ILE A 26 2.60 1.90 7.60
CA ILE A 26 3.94 2.43 7.32
C ILE A 26 4.08 3.87 7.81
N LEU A 27 3.11 4.74 7.53
CA LEU A 27 3.11 6.13 7.97
C LEU A 27 3.20 6.26 9.50
N MET A 28 2.37 5.50 10.24
CA MET A 28 2.35 5.53 11.71
C MET A 28 3.64 5.02 12.36
N ASN A 29 4.37 4.12 11.70
CA ASN A 29 5.53 3.47 12.30
C ASN A 29 6.87 4.01 11.80
N GLN A 30 6.95 4.49 10.57
CA GLN A 30 8.20 4.95 9.94
C GLN A 30 8.26 6.46 9.76
N TYR A 31 7.11 7.13 9.57
CA TYR A 31 7.05 8.56 9.27
C TYR A 31 6.37 9.37 10.38
N ARG A 32 6.31 8.80 11.60
CA ARG A 32 5.55 9.41 12.71
C ARG A 32 6.10 10.79 13.09
N GLN A 33 7.41 10.95 13.11
CA GLN A 33 8.05 12.19 13.55
C GLN A 33 7.90 13.29 12.49
N GLU A 34 7.83 12.89 11.23
CA GLU A 34 7.59 13.75 10.07
C GLU A 34 6.13 14.20 10.00
N LEU A 35 5.19 13.30 10.29
CA LEU A 35 3.75 13.57 10.28
C LEU A 35 3.28 14.35 11.51
N TRP A 36 3.81 14.01 12.69
CA TRP A 36 3.45 14.66 13.95
C TRP A 36 4.71 14.96 14.79
N PRO A 37 5.45 16.02 14.44
CA PRO A 37 6.62 16.44 15.19
C PRO A 37 6.28 16.68 16.67
N GLY A 38 6.99 16.01 17.57
CA GLY A 38 6.78 16.14 19.01
C GLY A 38 5.62 15.32 19.60
N SER A 39 4.93 14.50 18.78
CA SER A 39 3.94 13.54 19.28
C SER A 39 4.57 12.43 20.11
N LYS A 40 3.85 11.98 21.14
CA LYS A 40 4.24 10.84 21.96
C LYS A 40 3.72 9.54 21.35
N PRO A 41 4.38 8.38 21.58
CA PRO A 41 3.99 7.10 20.98
C PRO A 41 2.53 6.65 21.22
N TRP A 42 1.91 7.10 22.31
CA TRP A 42 0.53 6.75 22.69
C TRP A 42 -0.51 7.78 22.22
N ASP A 43 -0.11 8.85 21.54
CA ASP A 43 -1.05 9.81 20.96
C ASP A 43 -1.81 9.13 19.81
N GLN A 44 -3.14 9.28 19.82
CA GLN A 44 -4.02 8.77 18.77
C GLN A 44 -4.19 9.82 17.69
N HIS A 45 -3.94 9.43 16.45
CA HIS A 45 -4.13 10.27 15.28
C HIS A 45 -5.12 9.62 14.32
N ALA A 46 -5.88 10.45 13.61
CA ALA A 46 -6.73 9.97 12.53
C ALA A 46 -5.86 9.34 11.41
N PRO A 47 -6.37 8.34 10.67
CA PRO A 47 -5.68 7.79 9.52
C PRO A 47 -5.29 8.89 8.52
N THR A 48 -4.02 8.90 8.12
CA THR A 48 -3.50 9.88 7.14
C THR A 48 -4.06 9.61 5.76
N VAL A 49 -4.16 8.33 5.40
CA VAL A 49 -4.74 7.88 4.13
C VAL A 49 -6.09 7.24 4.39
N THR A 50 -7.05 7.51 3.50
CA THR A 50 -8.39 6.89 3.55
C THR A 50 -8.74 6.32 2.19
N GLY A 51 -9.80 5.51 2.12
CA GLY A 51 -10.24 4.90 0.87
C GLY A 51 -10.39 5.89 -0.30
N ARG A 52 -10.77 7.15 -0.04
CA ARG A 52 -10.95 8.18 -1.10
C ARG A 52 -9.66 8.52 -1.87
N MET A 53 -8.50 8.28 -1.25
CA MET A 53 -7.18 8.55 -1.84
C MET A 53 -6.67 7.37 -2.68
N VAL A 54 -7.40 6.25 -2.67
CA VAL A 54 -7.07 5.09 -3.49
C VAL A 54 -7.63 5.29 -4.90
N ASN A 55 -6.74 5.34 -5.89
CA ASN A 55 -7.08 5.26 -7.29
C ASN A 55 -7.24 3.78 -7.69
N SER A 56 -8.48 3.34 -7.89
CA SER A 56 -8.80 1.95 -8.29
C SER A 56 -8.72 1.70 -9.81
N GLN A 57 -8.31 2.69 -10.60
CA GLN A 57 -8.07 2.54 -12.05
C GLN A 57 -6.59 2.31 -12.37
N ALA A 58 -5.74 2.25 -11.35
CA ALA A 58 -4.31 1.97 -11.49
C ALA A 58 -4.07 0.57 -12.07
N ARG A 59 -2.88 0.39 -12.63
CA ARG A 59 -2.43 -0.88 -13.20
C ARG A 59 -1.09 -1.27 -12.61
N THR A 60 -0.83 -2.57 -12.53
CA THR A 60 0.43 -3.10 -12.02
C THR A 60 0.82 -4.37 -12.74
N VAL A 61 2.10 -4.72 -12.67
CA VAL A 61 2.63 -5.91 -13.35
C VAL A 61 2.73 -7.05 -12.36
N ILE A 62 2.07 -8.17 -12.66
CA ILE A 62 2.16 -9.43 -11.92
C ILE A 62 2.64 -10.52 -12.88
N ASN A 63 3.77 -11.17 -12.57
CA ASN A 63 4.39 -12.19 -13.44
C ASN A 63 4.60 -11.70 -14.89
N GLY A 64 5.00 -10.43 -15.06
CA GLY A 64 5.19 -9.81 -16.38
C GLY A 64 3.90 -9.42 -17.11
N VAL A 65 2.72 -9.68 -16.53
CA VAL A 65 1.41 -9.36 -17.11
C VAL A 65 0.83 -8.10 -16.46
N ASP A 66 0.33 -7.18 -17.28
CA ASP A 66 -0.31 -5.96 -16.84
C ASP A 66 -1.75 -6.23 -16.35
N MET A 67 -2.00 -5.95 -15.07
CA MET A 67 -3.18 -6.37 -14.32
C MET A 67 -3.88 -5.17 -13.66
N PRO A 68 -5.22 -5.22 -13.49
CA PRO A 68 -5.93 -4.25 -12.68
C PRO A 68 -5.38 -4.19 -11.25
N GLY A 69 -5.18 -2.97 -10.75
CA GLY A 69 -4.68 -2.73 -9.40
C GLY A 69 -5.34 -1.53 -8.75
N ALA A 70 -4.79 -1.12 -7.63
CA ALA A 70 -5.14 0.13 -6.97
C ALA A 70 -3.89 0.75 -6.37
N GLU A 71 -3.81 2.08 -6.37
CA GLU A 71 -2.65 2.82 -5.87
C GLU A 71 -3.05 3.96 -4.93
N VAL A 72 -2.10 4.39 -4.12
CA VAL A 72 -2.10 5.65 -3.39
C VAL A 72 -0.88 6.42 -3.84
N ASP A 73 -1.08 7.39 -4.75
CA ASP A 73 0.00 8.22 -5.32
C ASP A 73 -0.06 9.69 -4.85
N THR A 74 -1.04 10.04 -4.04
CA THR A 74 -1.21 11.41 -3.56
C THR A 74 -0.52 11.68 -2.22
N ASP A 75 0.00 10.65 -1.56
CA ASP A 75 0.73 10.82 -0.29
C ASP A 75 2.15 11.38 -0.56
N PRO A 76 2.61 12.38 0.21
CA PRO A 76 3.91 13.02 -0.03
C PRO A 76 5.11 12.15 0.35
N PHE A 77 4.97 11.20 1.28
CA PHE A 77 6.08 10.40 1.79
C PHE A 77 6.18 9.04 1.12
N VAL A 78 5.03 8.44 0.77
CA VAL A 78 4.99 7.09 0.23
C VAL A 78 4.17 7.00 -1.05
N TYR A 79 4.45 5.94 -1.80
CA TYR A 79 3.59 5.44 -2.85
C TYR A 79 3.15 4.03 -2.48
N GLY A 80 1.84 3.80 -2.52
CA GLY A 80 1.25 2.50 -2.29
C GLY A 80 0.72 1.91 -3.59
N ILE A 81 0.92 0.63 -3.84
CA ILE A 81 0.33 -0.11 -4.97
C ILE A 81 -0.09 -1.50 -4.53
N GLY A 82 -1.20 -2.00 -5.05
CA GLY A 82 -1.65 -3.36 -4.79
C GLY A 82 -2.54 -3.91 -5.88
N ALA A 83 -2.72 -5.23 -5.86
CA ALA A 83 -3.58 -5.94 -6.80
C ALA A 83 -4.05 -7.27 -6.23
N GLN A 84 -5.09 -7.81 -6.83
CA GLN A 84 -5.60 -9.15 -6.54
C GLN A 84 -4.82 -10.18 -7.36
N LEU A 85 -4.43 -11.28 -6.72
CA LEU A 85 -3.73 -12.39 -7.38
C LEU A 85 -4.74 -13.36 -7.99
N ALA A 86 -4.39 -13.94 -9.14
CA ALA A 86 -5.26 -14.89 -9.85
C ALA A 86 -5.59 -16.15 -9.02
N GLY A 87 -4.67 -16.58 -8.15
CA GLY A 87 -4.87 -17.70 -7.21
C GLY A 87 -5.62 -17.33 -5.93
N GLY A 88 -6.17 -16.13 -5.85
CA GLY A 88 -6.76 -15.58 -4.63
C GLY A 88 -5.76 -14.81 -3.77
N GLY A 89 -6.31 -13.95 -2.91
CA GLY A 89 -5.54 -13.05 -2.06
C GLY A 89 -5.13 -11.74 -2.73
N VAL A 90 -4.59 -10.85 -1.91
CA VAL A 90 -4.16 -9.50 -2.30
C VAL A 90 -2.69 -9.33 -1.97
N VAL A 91 -1.98 -8.67 -2.88
CA VAL A 91 -0.62 -8.18 -2.65
C VAL A 91 -0.63 -6.66 -2.60
N THR A 92 0.12 -6.09 -1.66
CA THR A 92 0.36 -4.64 -1.58
C THR A 92 1.83 -4.37 -1.31
N ALA A 93 2.33 -3.27 -1.85
CA ALA A 93 3.64 -2.71 -1.56
C ALA A 93 3.50 -1.22 -1.25
N VAL A 94 4.31 -0.76 -0.30
CA VAL A 94 4.44 0.65 0.06
C VAL A 94 5.91 1.01 -0.01
N LEU A 95 6.24 2.02 -0.80
CA LEU A 95 7.60 2.42 -1.12
C LEU A 95 7.80 3.90 -0.76
N PRO A 96 8.99 4.31 -0.28
CA PRO A 96 9.31 5.72 -0.12
C PRO A 96 9.20 6.44 -1.47
N ARG A 97 8.49 7.56 -1.51
CA ARG A 97 8.25 8.32 -2.74
C ARG A 97 9.54 8.80 -3.38
N THR A 98 10.56 9.09 -2.56
CA THR A 98 11.89 9.56 -2.99
C THR A 98 12.65 8.54 -3.85
N GLU A 99 12.32 7.25 -3.73
CA GLU A 99 13.00 6.16 -4.44
C GLU A 99 12.35 5.79 -5.77
N LEU A 100 11.13 6.25 -6.05
CA LEU A 100 10.36 5.83 -7.24
C LEU A 100 11.06 6.12 -8.57
N LYS A 101 11.88 7.17 -8.63
CA LYS A 101 12.67 7.50 -9.81
C LYS A 101 13.80 6.50 -10.11
N HIS A 102 14.10 5.59 -9.19
CA HIS A 102 15.18 4.61 -9.31
C HIS A 102 14.69 3.15 -9.36
N ILE A 103 13.39 2.91 -9.20
CA ILE A 103 12.86 1.55 -9.06
C ILE A 103 11.65 1.33 -9.96
N GLN A 104 11.57 0.12 -10.51
CA GLN A 104 10.38 -0.38 -11.16
C GLN A 104 9.69 -1.36 -10.22
N VAL A 105 8.39 -1.20 -10.02
CA VAL A 105 7.61 -2.06 -9.12
C VAL A 105 6.87 -3.11 -9.92
N GLN A 106 7.17 -4.38 -9.65
CA GLN A 106 6.47 -5.54 -10.20
C GLN A 106 6.32 -6.61 -9.10
N PHE A 107 5.28 -7.43 -9.20
CA PHE A 107 5.07 -8.55 -8.30
C PHE A 107 5.36 -9.88 -8.98
N THR A 108 6.09 -10.76 -8.27
CA THR A 108 6.36 -12.14 -8.72
C THR A 108 6.03 -13.09 -7.57
N PRO A 109 4.75 -13.47 -7.39
CA PRO A 109 4.36 -14.45 -6.38
C PRO A 109 5.07 -15.78 -6.65
N ARG A 110 5.61 -16.41 -5.60
CA ARG A 110 6.11 -17.79 -5.70
C ARG A 110 4.92 -18.74 -5.63
N THR A 111 4.79 -19.60 -6.65
CA THR A 111 3.88 -20.76 -6.67
C THR A 111 4.50 -21.93 -5.94
#